data_AF-A0A836WI93-F1
#
_entry.id   AF-A0A836WI93-F1
#
_cell.length_a   1.000
_cell.length_b   1.000
_cell.length_c   1.000
_cell.angle_alpha   90.00
_cell.angle_beta   90.00
_cell.angle_gamma   90.00
#
_symmetry.space_group_name_H-M   'P 1'
#
loop_
_entity.id
_entity.type
_entity.pdbx_description
1 polymer ?
#
loop_
_entity_poly.entity_id
_entity_poly.type
_entity_poly.pdbx_seq_one_letter_code
_entity_poly.pdbx_strand_id
1 'polypeptide(L)' 'MARQADAEEAIKVLNGSILKSRNIKVNQARPQTDRPKRKPQRY' A
#
# COMPACT_ATOMS: atom_id res chain seq x y z
N MET A 1 -4.79 2.80 -20.44
CA MET A 1 -3.73 3.48 -19.66
C MET A 1 -4.37 4.02 -18.40
N ALA A 2 -3.83 3.68 -17.23
CA ALA A 2 -4.25 4.33 -15.98
C ALA A 2 -3.82 5.81 -16.04
N ARG A 3 -4.74 6.74 -15.74
CA ARG A 3 -4.41 8.16 -15.66
C ARG A 3 -3.79 8.43 -14.30
N GLN A 4 -2.62 9.06 -14.31
CA GLN A 4 -1.88 9.39 -13.10
C GLN A 4 -2.65 10.36 -12.19
N ALA A 5 -3.44 11.27 -12.77
CA ALA A 5 -4.27 12.22 -12.03
C ALA A 5 -5.30 11.52 -11.13
N ASP A 6 -6.07 10.58 -11.69
CA ASP A 6 -7.08 9.80 -10.96
C ASP A 6 -6.44 9.00 -9.80
N ALA A 7 -5.21 8.51 -10.00
CA ALA A 7 -4.48 7.77 -8.98
C ALA A 7 -4.07 8.65 -7.78
N GLU A 8 -3.67 9.89 -8.02
CA GLU A 8 -3.27 10.83 -6.96
C GLU A 8 -4.46 11.28 -6.12
N GLU A 9 -5.61 11.52 -6.75
CA GLU A 9 -6.85 11.83 -6.05
C GLU A 9 -7.31 10.65 -5.19
N ALA A 10 -7.29 9.44 -5.75
CA ALA A 10 -7.67 8.23 -5.02
C ALA A 10 -6.77 7.99 -3.78
N ILE A 11 -5.46 8.20 -3.91
CA ILE A 11 -4.53 8.08 -2.77
C ILE A 11 -4.86 9.10 -1.68
N LYS A 12 -5.14 10.37 -2.04
CA LYS A 12 -5.47 11.43 -1.07
C LYS A 12 -6.75 11.10 -0.28
N VAL A 13 -7.77 10.58 -0.95
CA VAL A 13 -9.08 10.35 -0.33
C VAL A 13 -9.14 9.03 0.44
N LEU A 14 -8.53 7.96 -0.08
CA LEU A 14 -8.73 6.61 0.44
C LEU A 14 -7.64 6.11 1.39
N ASN A 15 -6.46 6.74 1.40
CA ASN A 15 -5.38 6.32 2.29
C ASN A 15 -5.74 6.57 3.75
N GLY A 16 -5.82 5.50 4.55
CA GLY A 16 -6.26 5.54 5.94
C GLY A 16 -7.78 5.42 6.13
N SER A 17 -8.55 5.36 5.04
CA SER A 17 -10.00 5.14 5.12
C SER A 17 -10.32 3.74 5.68
N ILE A 18 -11.48 3.62 6.32
CA ILE A 18 -11.98 2.34 6.84
C ILE A 18 -12.74 1.64 5.72
N LEU A 19 -12.26 0.46 5.34
CA LEU A 19 -12.93 -0.43 4.41
C LEU A 19 -13.17 -1.78 5.09
N LYS A 20 -14.45 -2.17 5.23
CA LYS A 20 -14.84 -3.46 5.86
C LYS A 20 -14.15 -3.67 7.22
N SER A 21 -14.30 -2.68 8.10
CA SER A 21 -13.81 -2.68 9.50
C SER A 21 -12.28 -2.60 9.69
N ARG A 22 -11.49 -2.38 8.62
CA ARG A 22 -10.04 -2.16 8.73
C ARG A 22 -9.62 -0.91 7.97
N ASN A 23 -8.57 -0.26 8.46
CA ASN A 23 -7.93 0.80 7.70
C ASN A 23 -7.18 0.22 6.50
N ILE A 24 -7.30 0.88 5.34
CA ILE A 24 -6.54 0.51 4.15
C ILE A 24 -5.42 1.52 3.91
N LYS A 25 -4.27 1.02 3.46
CA LYS A 25 -3.16 1.85 2.97
C LYS A 25 -3.21 1.87 1.46
N VAL A 26 -3.37 3.06 0.89
CA VAL A 26 -3.40 3.26 -0.57
C VAL A 26 -2.17 4.07 -0.95
N ASN A 27 -1.37 3.54 -1.88
CA ASN A 27 -0.13 4.15 -2.34
C ASN A 27 0.12 3.81 -3.81
N GLN A 28 1.04 4.55 -4.44
CA GLN A 28 1.50 4.23 -5.79
C GLN A 28 2.14 2.84 -5.81
N ALA A 29 1.80 2.07 -6.84
CA ALA A 29 2.36 0.74 -7.06
C ALA A 29 3.88 0.84 -7.28
N ARG A 30 4.64 0.02 -6.56
CA ARG A 30 6.08 -0.12 -6.75
C ARG A 30 6.38 -1.56 -7.19
N PRO A 31 7.42 -1.78 -8.03
CA PRO A 31 7.87 -3.12 -8.35
C PRO A 31 8.13 -3.93 -7.07
N GLN A 32 7.73 -5.20 -7.07
CA GLN A 32 7.97 -6.08 -5.94
C GLN A 32 9.45 -6.47 -5.90
N THR A 33 10.15 -6.08 -4.83
CA THR A 33 11.51 -6.54 -4.56
C THR A 33 11.49 -7.79 -3.68
N ASP A 34 12.60 -8.53 -3.66
CA ASP A 34 12.75 -9.67 -2.75
C ASP A 34 12.51 -9.25 -1.30
N ARG A 35 11.73 -10.06 -0.60
CA ARG A 35 11.37 -9.79 0.79
C ARG A 35 12.64 -9.82 1.65
N PRO A 36 12.87 -8.83 2.54
CA PRO A 36 14.05 -8.86 3.40
C PRO A 36 14.10 -10.15 4.23
N LYS A 37 15.30 -10.73 4.37
CA LYS A 37 15.52 -11.94 5.18
C LYS A 37 15.02 -11.69 6.60
N ARG A 38 14.08 -12.55 7.06
CA ARG A 38 13.59 -12.51 8.44
C ARG A 38 14.77 -12.73 9.39
N LYS A 39 14.86 -11.94 10.46
CA LYS A 39 15.86 -12.16 11.52
C LYS A 39 15.68 -13.57 12.09
N PRO A 40 16.76 -14.29 12.45
CA PRO A 40 16.64 -15.60 13.08
C PRO A 40 15.82 -15.46 14.37
N GLN A 41 14.86 -16.38 14.58
CA GLN A 41 14.16 -16.47 15.86
C GLN A 41 15.20 -16.85 16.93
N ARG A 42 15.31 -16.02 17.97
CA ARG A 42 16.02 -16.41 19.19
C ARG A 42 15.06 -17.28 20.00
N TYR A 43 15.46 -18.53 20.25
CA TYR A 43 14.86 -19.39 21.28
C TYR A 43 15.49 -19.06 22.63
#